data_AF-A0A7G2EAA2-F1
#
_entry.id   AF-A0A7G2EAA2-F1
#
_cell.length_a   1.000
_cell.length_b   1.000
_cell.length_c   1.000
_cell.angle_alpha   90.00
_cell.angle_beta   90.00
_cell.angle_gamma   90.00
#
_symmetry.space_group_name_H-M   'P 1'
#
loop_
_entity.id
_entity.type
_entity.pdbx_description
1 polymer ?
#
loop_
_entity_poly.entity_id
_entity_poly.type
_entity_poly.pdbx_seq_one_letter_code
_entity_poly.pdbx_strand_id
1 'polypeptide(L)'
;MRSSAGKLLSHSLRRNCGKLGDGFWIPATRSQKMWNSTVPSDENPDQNSIDAGSSMRKPISLWPGMYHSPVTNALWEARRNMFEIPTGDDDSQSKLTAKSPSRSRTSILYKFSSDFVLREQYRNPWNEIRTGKLVEDLDALAGTISFKHCGGDSSARSMILVTASVDRIIMKRPIRVDTDLSIVGAVTWVGRSSMEMQLQVLQIQDTNNSSESVALEANFTFVARDAQTGKSAPINQVVPETEHEKFLWKEAEERNKLRKQKRAQGKEEHEKLKDLERLNELLAEGRVFLDMPALADRNSILIKDTSHENSLICQPQQRNIHGRIFGGFLMRKAFELAFSNAYTFAGVSPRFLEVDRVDFIKPVDVGNFLRFKSRVLYTEATSSAEPLINIEVVAHVTSPELRSSEVSNRFYFTFSVRPEAMKDGLKIRNVVPATEEEARRVIERMDAERPISLP
;
A
#
# COMPACT_ATOMS: atom_id res chain seq x y z
N MET A 1 -48.27 -25.12 5.20
CA MET A 1 -49.14 -25.53 6.33
C MET A 1 -48.38 -26.49 7.23
N ARG A 2 -48.27 -26.15 8.53
CA ARG A 2 -47.76 -26.93 9.71
C ARG A 2 -46.29 -27.36 9.67
N SER A 3 -45.33 -26.78 10.41
CA SER A 3 -45.12 -26.55 11.87
C SER A 3 -44.75 -27.80 12.69
N SER A 4 -43.56 -27.80 13.28
CA SER A 4 -43.21 -28.17 14.69
C SER A 4 -41.67 -28.25 14.78
N ALA A 5 -40.92 -27.36 15.44
CA ALA A 5 -40.64 -27.31 16.89
C ALA A 5 -40.32 -28.70 17.48
N GLY A 6 -39.21 -29.02 18.14
CA GLY A 6 -38.20 -28.25 18.89
C GLY A 6 -37.98 -29.00 20.22
N LYS A 7 -36.73 -29.25 20.65
CA LYS A 7 -36.39 -29.45 22.07
C LYS A 7 -34.88 -29.43 22.33
N LEU A 8 -34.48 -28.45 23.14
CA LEU A 8 -33.22 -28.32 23.86
C LEU A 8 -33.16 -29.32 25.03
N LEU A 9 -31.98 -29.84 25.33
CA LEU A 9 -31.63 -30.36 26.65
C LEU A 9 -30.26 -29.83 27.08
N SER A 10 -30.29 -29.11 28.18
CA SER A 10 -29.17 -28.58 28.97
C SER A 10 -28.61 -29.65 29.90
N HIS A 11 -27.28 -29.70 30.08
CA HIS A 11 -26.69 -30.29 31.28
C HIS A 11 -25.59 -29.39 31.84
N SER A 12 -25.82 -28.92 33.07
CA SER A 12 -24.86 -28.25 33.94
C SER A 12 -24.02 -29.29 34.67
N LEU A 13 -22.71 -29.05 34.81
CA LEU A 13 -21.86 -29.73 35.80
C LEU A 13 -21.26 -28.69 36.75
N ARG A 14 -21.60 -28.87 38.03
CA ARG A 14 -21.21 -28.05 39.18
C ARG A 14 -19.74 -28.26 39.53
N ARG A 15 -19.10 -27.16 39.93
CA ARG A 15 -17.79 -27.08 40.60
C ARG A 15 -17.93 -27.53 42.06
N ASN A 16 -16.92 -28.25 42.55
CA ASN A 16 -16.71 -28.50 43.98
C ASN A 16 -15.65 -27.55 44.54
N CYS A 17 -15.93 -26.99 45.71
CA CYS A 17 -15.09 -26.08 46.50
C CYS A 17 -14.03 -26.84 47.31
N GLY A 18 -12.88 -26.20 47.51
CA GLY A 18 -11.95 -26.44 48.62
C GLY A 18 -11.35 -25.11 49.08
N LYS A 19 -11.72 -24.66 50.28
CA LYS A 19 -11.05 -23.65 51.12
C LYS A 19 -10.14 -24.41 52.12
N LEU A 20 -9.05 -23.92 52.73
CA LEU A 20 -8.87 -22.72 53.56
C LEU A 20 -7.39 -22.65 54.07
N GLY A 21 -6.95 -21.47 54.51
CA GLY A 21 -5.79 -21.23 55.43
C GLY A 21 -4.81 -20.18 54.88
N ASP A 22 -4.91 -18.87 55.14
CA ASP A 22 -4.79 -18.03 56.36
C ASP A 22 -3.35 -17.56 56.70
N GLY A 23 -3.20 -16.22 56.76
CA GLY A 23 -2.19 -15.46 57.52
C GLY A 23 -1.02 -14.86 56.73
N PHE A 24 -0.52 -13.63 56.94
CA PHE A 24 -0.84 -12.52 57.86
C PHE A 24 0.10 -11.31 57.48
N TRP A 25 -0.43 -10.07 57.42
CA TRP A 25 0.15 -8.73 57.74
C TRP A 25 1.13 -7.93 56.84
N ILE A 26 0.76 -6.65 56.67
CA ILE A 26 1.60 -5.45 56.44
C ILE A 26 1.37 -4.52 57.66
N PRO A 27 2.35 -3.72 58.15
CA PRO A 27 2.27 -2.27 57.87
C PRO A 27 3.61 -1.46 57.80
N ALA A 28 3.61 -0.47 56.90
CA ALA A 28 4.04 0.94 57.02
C ALA A 28 5.48 1.42 57.39
N THR A 29 6.02 2.25 56.46
CA THR A 29 6.77 3.53 56.61
C THR A 29 8.21 3.60 57.16
N ARG A 30 9.17 4.14 56.35
CA ARG A 30 9.82 5.49 56.51
C ARG A 30 11.12 5.67 55.68
N SER A 31 11.11 6.71 54.84
CA SER A 31 12.15 7.67 54.40
C SER A 31 13.66 7.35 54.26
N GLN A 32 14.19 7.75 53.08
CA GLN A 32 15.50 8.36 52.76
C GLN A 32 16.81 7.55 52.88
N LYS A 33 17.48 7.31 51.73
CA LYS A 33 18.66 8.10 51.31
C LYS A 33 19.10 7.77 49.87
N MET A 34 19.50 8.83 49.18
CA MET A 34 20.18 8.88 47.88
C MET A 34 21.33 7.87 47.80
N TRP A 35 21.58 7.35 46.60
CA TRP A 35 22.90 7.33 45.97
C TRP A 35 22.71 7.48 44.45
N ASN A 36 23.22 8.58 43.91
CA ASN A 36 23.39 8.82 42.49
C ASN A 36 24.59 7.99 42.00
N SER A 37 24.41 7.20 40.96
CA SER A 37 25.50 6.87 40.03
C SER A 37 24.99 7.09 38.61
N THR A 38 25.40 8.22 38.06
CA THR A 38 25.14 8.68 36.71
C THR A 38 25.81 7.75 35.71
N VAL A 39 25.01 7.01 34.94
CA VAL A 39 25.42 6.41 33.67
C VAL A 39 24.67 7.20 32.59
N PRO A 40 25.33 7.74 31.55
CA PRO A 40 24.63 8.47 30.50
C PRO A 40 23.71 7.49 29.78
N SER A 41 22.40 7.76 29.83
CA SER A 41 21.42 7.03 29.05
C SER A 41 21.65 7.34 27.57
N ASP A 42 22.05 6.31 26.82
CA ASP A 42 21.84 6.28 25.37
C ASP A 42 20.38 6.63 25.08
N GLU A 43 20.18 7.60 24.18
CA GLU A 43 18.87 7.99 23.69
C GLU A 43 18.21 6.78 23.02
N ASN A 44 17.19 6.23 23.68
CA ASN A 44 16.42 5.12 23.19
C ASN A 44 15.54 5.59 22.01
N PRO A 45 15.71 5.07 20.77
CA PRO A 45 15.00 5.55 19.58
C PRO A 45 13.47 5.31 19.61
N ASP A 46 12.96 4.57 20.59
CA ASP A 46 11.54 4.20 20.71
C ASP A 46 10.61 5.32 21.18
N GLN A 47 11.11 6.44 21.72
CA GLN A 47 10.29 7.47 22.36
C GLN A 47 9.45 8.32 21.38
N ASN A 48 9.71 8.25 20.07
CA ASN A 48 9.03 9.05 19.03
C ASN A 48 8.20 8.24 18.01
N SER A 49 8.00 6.94 18.24
CA SER A 49 7.20 6.10 17.34
C SER A 49 5.69 6.33 17.52
N ILE A 50 4.93 6.35 16.42
CA ILE A 50 3.47 6.43 16.48
C ILE A 50 2.93 5.04 16.80
N ASP A 51 2.26 4.88 17.95
CA ASP A 51 1.59 3.64 18.32
C ASP A 51 0.27 3.49 17.52
N ALA A 52 0.23 2.48 16.66
CA ALA A 52 -0.91 2.16 15.81
C ALA A 52 -2.22 1.90 16.59
N GLY A 53 -2.14 1.45 17.85
CA GLY A 53 -3.30 1.15 18.70
C GLY A 53 -3.81 2.32 19.54
N SER A 54 -3.11 3.46 19.54
CA SER A 54 -3.33 4.56 20.49
C SER A 54 -4.73 5.21 20.42
N SER A 55 -5.37 5.21 19.24
CA SER A 55 -6.70 5.82 19.02
C SER A 55 -7.89 4.94 19.48
N MET A 56 -7.67 3.70 19.95
CA MET A 56 -8.74 2.69 20.10
C MET A 56 -9.09 2.27 21.55
N ARG A 57 -9.24 3.22 22.49
CA ARG A 57 -9.71 2.90 23.85
C ARG A 57 -11.25 2.74 23.99
N LYS A 58 -11.92 2.02 23.07
CA LYS A 58 -13.37 1.70 23.20
C LYS A 58 -13.70 0.25 22.77
N PRO A 59 -14.66 -0.43 23.43
CA PRO A 59 -14.96 -1.85 23.20
C PRO A 59 -15.57 -2.16 21.82
N ILE A 60 -15.20 -3.31 21.24
CA ILE A 60 -15.55 -3.82 19.89
C ILE A 60 -17.05 -3.78 19.55
N SER A 61 -17.94 -3.93 20.54
CA SER A 61 -19.40 -3.93 20.34
C SER A 61 -19.99 -2.59 19.91
N LEU A 62 -19.22 -1.50 19.95
CA LEU A 62 -19.65 -0.15 19.57
C LEU A 62 -19.13 0.33 18.19
N TRP A 63 -18.50 -0.56 17.40
CA TRP A 63 -17.83 -0.20 16.15
C TRP A 63 -18.47 -0.69 14.82
N PRO A 64 -19.78 -0.55 14.57
CA PRO A 64 -20.27 -0.60 13.19
C PRO A 64 -19.75 0.62 12.40
N GLY A 65 -18.93 0.39 11.36
CA GLY A 65 -18.56 1.43 10.39
C GLY A 65 -17.29 2.23 10.67
N MET A 66 -16.21 1.62 11.19
CA MET A 66 -14.88 2.24 11.08
C MET A 66 -14.41 2.21 9.62
N TYR A 67 -14.29 3.38 9.00
CA TYR A 67 -13.92 3.50 7.58
C TYR A 67 -12.41 3.64 7.34
N HIS A 68 -11.64 4.01 8.38
CA HIS A 68 -10.19 4.19 8.35
C HIS A 68 -9.48 3.13 9.19
N SER A 69 -8.25 2.77 8.80
CA SER A 69 -7.38 1.96 9.64
C SER A 69 -7.02 2.72 10.93
N PRO A 70 -6.70 2.03 12.05
CA PRO A 70 -6.26 2.67 13.28
C PRO A 70 -5.03 3.56 13.06
N VAL A 71 -4.16 3.15 12.15
CA VAL A 71 -2.95 3.87 11.76
C VAL A 71 -3.26 5.11 10.96
N THR A 72 -4.09 5.02 9.94
CA THR A 72 -4.51 6.21 9.19
C THR A 72 -5.11 7.21 10.17
N ASN A 73 -6.03 6.80 11.06
CA ASN A 73 -6.58 7.68 12.09
C ASN A 73 -5.50 8.33 12.98
N ALA A 74 -4.55 7.55 13.50
CA ALA A 74 -3.46 8.08 14.33
C ALA A 74 -2.58 9.08 13.56
N LEU A 75 -2.29 8.82 12.29
CA LEU A 75 -1.55 9.74 11.42
C LEU A 75 -2.34 11.02 11.13
N TRP A 76 -3.66 10.90 10.95
CA TRP A 76 -4.56 12.03 10.77
C TRP A 76 -4.59 12.94 11.99
N GLU A 77 -4.70 12.37 13.18
CA GLU A 77 -4.60 13.11 14.45
C GLU A 77 -3.24 13.79 14.59
N ALA A 78 -2.14 13.07 14.28
CA ALA A 78 -0.80 13.63 14.32
C ALA A 78 -0.64 14.83 13.37
N ARG A 79 -1.16 14.74 12.15
CA ARG A 79 -1.16 15.86 11.19
C ARG A 79 -1.97 17.04 11.70
N ARG A 80 -3.17 16.81 12.25
CA ARG A 80 -4.01 17.87 12.80
C ARG A 80 -3.28 18.68 13.87
N ASN A 81 -2.58 18.01 14.78
CA ASN A 81 -1.80 18.67 15.81
C ASN A 81 -0.66 19.54 15.22
N MET A 82 -0.04 19.11 14.10
CA MET A 82 0.95 19.93 13.39
C MET A 82 0.34 21.20 12.78
N PHE A 83 -0.95 21.19 12.40
CA PHE A 83 -1.65 22.37 11.88
C PHE A 83 -1.98 23.39 12.97
N GLU A 84 -2.31 22.95 14.19
CA GLU A 84 -2.80 23.80 15.29
C GLU A 84 -1.69 24.58 16.03
N ILE A 85 -0.39 24.32 15.79
CA ILE A 85 0.70 25.10 16.41
C ILE A 85 0.74 26.52 15.84
N PRO A 86 0.43 27.59 16.60
CA PRO A 86 0.40 28.95 16.06
C PRO A 86 1.83 29.44 15.81
N THR A 87 2.26 29.46 14.55
CA THR A 87 3.35 30.34 14.12
C THR A 87 2.74 31.72 13.92
N GLY A 88 3.23 32.71 14.68
CA GLY A 88 2.76 34.09 14.61
C GLY A 88 2.81 34.64 13.18
N ASP A 89 1.94 35.63 12.92
CA ASP A 89 1.89 36.39 11.67
C ASP A 89 3.26 37.00 11.38
N ASP A 90 4.06 36.33 10.56
CA ASP A 90 5.22 36.93 9.93
C ASP A 90 5.04 36.79 8.42
N ASP A 91 4.63 37.90 7.81
CA ASP A 91 4.38 38.10 6.37
C ASP A 91 5.70 38.24 5.59
N SER A 92 6.77 37.60 6.10
CA SER A 92 8.08 37.56 5.46
C SER A 92 8.10 36.37 4.50
N GLN A 93 8.44 36.61 3.23
CA GLN A 93 8.59 35.58 2.19
C GLN A 93 9.35 34.38 2.78
N SER A 94 8.65 33.26 2.99
CA SER A 94 9.20 32.08 3.66
C SER A 94 10.46 31.61 2.93
N LYS A 95 11.62 31.83 3.53
CA LYS A 95 12.90 31.43 2.97
C LYS A 95 12.99 29.91 3.06
N LEU A 96 12.98 29.23 1.92
CA LEU A 96 13.14 27.77 1.87
C LEU A 96 14.45 27.38 2.57
N THR A 97 14.33 26.55 3.60
CA THR A 97 15.48 26.05 4.36
C THR A 97 15.81 24.63 3.94
N ALA A 98 17.10 24.34 3.82
CA ALA A 98 17.54 22.98 3.55
C ALA A 98 17.37 22.12 4.82
N LYS A 99 16.85 20.90 4.68
CA LYS A 99 16.55 19.99 5.79
C LYS A 99 17.23 18.65 5.58
N SER A 100 17.72 18.03 6.65
CA SER A 100 18.23 16.67 6.58
C SER A 100 17.10 15.63 6.59
N PRO A 101 17.31 14.43 6.01
CA PRO A 101 16.31 13.36 6.01
C PRO A 101 15.75 13.04 7.40
N SER A 102 16.59 13.11 8.44
CA SER A 102 16.22 12.86 9.85
C SER A 102 15.07 13.76 10.33
N ARG A 103 14.95 15.00 9.84
CA ARG A 103 13.86 15.93 10.20
C ARG A 103 12.48 15.46 9.71
N SER A 104 12.45 14.70 8.61
CA SER A 104 11.23 14.14 8.03
C SER A 104 10.96 12.71 8.50
N ARG A 105 11.97 12.05 9.11
CA ARG A 105 11.91 10.64 9.51
C ARG A 105 10.74 10.40 10.44
N THR A 106 9.93 9.40 10.10
CA THR A 106 8.75 9.03 10.87
C THR A 106 8.63 7.51 10.90
N SER A 107 8.30 6.97 12.08
CA SER A 107 8.07 5.55 12.28
C SER A 107 6.70 5.29 12.90
N ILE A 108 6.12 4.15 12.55
CA ILE A 108 4.87 3.63 13.11
C ILE A 108 5.16 2.22 13.61
N LEU A 109 4.76 1.93 14.84
CA LEU A 109 4.86 0.61 15.44
C LEU A 109 3.48 -0.05 15.50
N TYR A 110 3.41 -1.28 14.98
CA TYR A 110 2.25 -2.14 15.00
C TYR A 110 2.55 -3.27 15.98
N LYS A 111 1.99 -3.16 17.19
CA LYS A 111 2.19 -4.13 18.27
C LYS A 111 1.33 -5.38 18.08
N PHE A 112 1.43 -6.01 16.91
CA PHE A 112 0.60 -7.16 16.57
C PHE A 112 0.72 -8.29 17.59
N SER A 113 1.90 -8.51 18.19
CA SER A 113 2.15 -9.56 19.19
C SER A 113 1.29 -9.40 20.45
N SER A 114 1.07 -8.16 20.92
CA SER A 114 0.34 -7.86 22.16
C SER A 114 -1.07 -7.28 21.96
N ASP A 115 -1.32 -6.58 20.84
CA ASP A 115 -2.61 -5.96 20.54
C ASP A 115 -3.42 -6.83 19.55
N PHE A 116 -4.27 -7.69 20.12
CA PHE A 116 -5.14 -8.58 19.35
C PHE A 116 -6.19 -7.85 18.52
N VAL A 117 -6.64 -6.66 18.94
CA VAL A 117 -7.65 -5.90 18.21
C VAL A 117 -7.04 -5.30 16.96
N LEU A 118 -5.86 -4.69 17.09
CA LEU A 118 -5.08 -4.22 15.96
C LEU A 118 -4.75 -5.38 15.02
N ARG A 119 -4.26 -6.51 15.55
CA ARG A 119 -3.97 -7.72 14.75
C ARG A 119 -5.17 -8.15 13.91
N GLU A 120 -6.35 -8.27 14.51
CA GLU A 120 -7.54 -8.76 13.83
C GLU A 120 -7.97 -7.84 12.68
N GLN A 121 -7.76 -6.53 12.81
CA GLN A 121 -8.08 -5.58 11.75
C GLN A 121 -7.15 -5.68 10.53
N TYR A 122 -5.94 -6.21 10.70
CA TYR A 122 -4.91 -6.36 9.67
C TYR A 122 -4.75 -7.80 9.17
N ARG A 123 -5.37 -8.76 9.83
CA ARG A 123 -5.41 -10.16 9.42
C ARG A 123 -6.47 -10.41 8.34
N ASN A 124 -6.16 -11.24 7.36
CA ASN A 124 -7.10 -11.76 6.37
C ASN A 124 -7.65 -13.15 6.82
N PRO A 125 -8.68 -13.71 6.14
CA PRO A 125 -9.24 -15.02 6.50
C PRO A 125 -8.24 -16.18 6.51
N TRP A 126 -7.11 -16.08 5.79
CA TRP A 126 -6.04 -17.08 5.72
C TRP A 126 -4.90 -16.84 6.72
N ASN A 127 -5.10 -15.97 7.71
CA ASN A 127 -4.09 -15.60 8.70
C ASN A 127 -2.86 -14.89 8.12
N GLU A 128 -3.03 -14.16 7.03
CA GLU A 128 -1.97 -13.34 6.42
C GLU A 128 -2.30 -11.85 6.55
N ILE A 129 -1.32 -11.00 6.26
CA ILE A 129 -1.50 -9.55 6.29
C ILE A 129 -2.47 -9.11 5.19
N ARG A 130 -3.36 -8.17 5.52
CA ARG A 130 -4.18 -7.44 4.55
C ARG A 130 -3.32 -6.39 3.85
N THR A 131 -2.54 -6.80 2.86
CA THR A 131 -1.60 -5.92 2.13
C THR A 131 -2.28 -4.66 1.59
N GLY A 132 -3.52 -4.73 1.12
CA GLY A 132 -4.27 -3.53 0.71
C GLY A 132 -4.40 -2.46 1.81
N LYS A 133 -4.56 -2.85 3.09
CA LYS A 133 -4.55 -1.89 4.22
C LYS A 133 -3.14 -1.36 4.48
N LEU A 134 -2.13 -2.21 4.38
CA LEU A 134 -0.73 -1.81 4.55
C LEU A 134 -0.31 -0.78 3.49
N VAL A 135 -0.73 -0.96 2.23
CA VAL A 135 -0.47 0.00 1.15
C VAL A 135 -1.20 1.33 1.38
N GLU A 136 -2.41 1.30 1.92
CA GLU A 136 -3.12 2.51 2.36
C GLU A 136 -2.36 3.25 3.47
N ASP A 137 -1.83 2.51 4.45
CA ASP A 137 -1.05 3.08 5.55
C ASP A 137 0.31 3.62 5.08
N LEU A 138 0.95 2.99 4.09
CA LEU A 138 2.19 3.49 3.47
C LEU A 138 1.97 4.86 2.83
N ASP A 139 0.90 5.05 2.05
CA ASP A 139 0.55 6.36 1.50
C ASP A 139 0.26 7.37 2.60
N ALA A 140 -0.33 6.92 3.73
CA ALA A 140 -0.68 7.79 4.83
C ALA A 140 0.56 8.22 5.61
N LEU A 141 1.53 7.32 5.79
CA LEU A 141 2.80 7.68 6.38
C LEU A 141 3.57 8.62 5.45
N ALA A 142 3.60 8.33 4.15
CA ALA A 142 4.23 9.18 3.14
C ALA A 142 3.67 10.61 3.15
N GLY A 143 2.34 10.77 3.21
CA GLY A 143 1.75 12.09 3.37
C GLY A 143 2.21 12.79 4.65
N THR A 144 2.34 12.09 5.77
CA THR A 144 2.81 12.68 7.05
C THR A 144 4.29 13.10 6.98
N ILE A 145 5.14 12.28 6.36
CA ILE A 145 6.55 12.60 6.10
C ILE A 145 6.63 13.86 5.23
N SER A 146 5.79 13.96 4.20
CA SER A 146 5.71 15.14 3.31
C SER A 146 5.32 16.40 4.09
N PHE A 147 4.36 16.30 5.02
CA PHE A 147 3.96 17.41 5.88
C PHE A 147 5.07 17.81 6.83
N LYS A 148 5.78 16.87 7.46
CA LYS A 148 6.92 17.20 8.34
C LYS A 148 8.05 17.88 7.58
N HIS A 149 8.34 17.43 6.36
CA HIS A 149 9.39 18.01 5.52
C HIS A 149 9.04 19.44 5.07
N CYS A 150 7.81 19.66 4.65
CA CYS A 150 7.33 20.99 4.28
C CYS A 150 7.04 21.88 5.50
N GLY A 151 6.68 21.31 6.64
CA GLY A 151 6.28 22.01 7.87
C GLY A 151 7.43 22.70 8.60
N GLY A 152 7.11 23.71 9.39
CA GLY A 152 8.08 24.57 10.08
C GLY A 152 8.24 25.98 9.46
N ASP A 153 7.72 26.18 8.26
CA ASP A 153 7.61 27.49 7.61
C ASP A 153 6.13 27.86 7.46
N SER A 154 5.75 29.13 7.71
CA SER A 154 4.36 29.62 7.65
C SER A 154 3.65 29.30 6.32
N SER A 155 4.41 29.09 5.24
CA SER A 155 3.96 28.72 3.89
C SER A 155 3.43 27.29 3.74
N ALA A 156 3.81 26.36 4.63
CA ALA A 156 3.33 24.97 4.59
C ALA A 156 1.80 24.85 4.68
N ARG A 157 1.15 25.83 5.32
CA ARG A 157 -0.31 25.90 5.46
C ARG A 157 -1.04 26.20 4.14
N SER A 158 -0.36 26.82 3.17
CA SER A 158 -0.93 27.15 1.86
C SER A 158 -0.52 26.13 0.78
N MET A 159 -0.01 24.95 1.16
CA MET A 159 0.39 23.92 0.20
C MET A 159 -0.54 22.70 0.25
N ILE A 160 -0.94 22.25 -0.93
CA ILE A 160 -1.61 20.98 -1.18
C ILE A 160 -0.54 19.95 -1.52
N LEU A 161 -0.35 18.99 -0.62
CA LEU A 161 0.58 17.87 -0.80
C LEU A 161 -0.22 16.64 -1.26
N VAL A 162 0.11 16.13 -2.44
CA VAL A 162 -0.58 14.97 -3.02
C VAL A 162 0.41 13.94 -3.54
N THR A 163 0.05 12.67 -3.41
CA THR A 163 0.75 11.54 -4.02
C THR A 163 0.68 11.69 -5.55
N ALA A 164 1.83 11.85 -6.20
CA ALA A 164 1.93 11.92 -7.65
C ALA A 164 2.23 10.55 -8.25
N SER A 165 3.09 9.77 -7.61
CA SER A 165 3.37 8.40 -8.02
C SER A 165 3.88 7.54 -6.88
N VAL A 166 3.73 6.24 -7.04
CA VAL A 166 4.32 5.22 -6.19
C VAL A 166 5.12 4.31 -7.11
N ASP A 167 6.42 4.16 -6.84
CA ASP A 167 7.27 3.23 -7.59
C ASP A 167 6.88 1.78 -7.26
N ARG A 168 7.39 0.84 -8.05
CA ARG A 168 7.12 -0.61 -7.88
C ARG A 168 7.35 -1.03 -6.43
N ILE A 169 6.34 -1.66 -5.84
CA ILE A 169 6.39 -2.20 -4.48
C ILE A 169 6.50 -3.72 -4.60
N ILE A 170 7.59 -4.27 -4.09
CA ILE A 170 7.87 -5.71 -4.12
C ILE A 170 7.86 -6.26 -2.71
N MET A 171 7.15 -7.37 -2.51
CA MET A 171 7.19 -8.14 -1.27
C MET A 171 8.47 -8.97 -1.23
N LYS A 172 9.47 -8.53 -0.44
CA LYS A 172 10.74 -9.25 -0.30
C LYS A 172 10.59 -10.54 0.49
N ARG A 173 9.65 -10.56 1.46
CA ARG A 173 9.33 -11.74 2.27
C ARG A 173 7.92 -11.66 2.87
N PRO A 174 7.29 -12.79 3.24
CA PRO A 174 5.99 -12.78 3.90
C PRO A 174 6.01 -12.04 5.24
N ILE A 175 4.97 -11.24 5.50
CA ILE A 175 4.75 -10.57 6.78
C ILE A 175 3.87 -11.45 7.68
N ARG A 176 4.37 -11.78 8.88
CA ARG A 176 3.59 -12.53 9.87
C ARG A 176 2.71 -11.60 10.67
N VAL A 177 1.43 -11.94 10.82
CA VAL A 177 0.47 -11.12 11.57
C VAL A 177 0.54 -11.33 13.09
N ASP A 178 1.36 -12.26 13.57
CA ASP A 178 1.57 -12.53 15.00
C ASP A 178 2.81 -11.85 15.59
N THR A 179 3.62 -11.20 14.73
CA THR A 179 4.88 -10.58 15.08
C THR A 179 4.77 -9.07 14.86
N ASP A 180 5.37 -8.28 15.74
CA ASP A 180 5.34 -6.82 15.60
C ASP A 180 5.93 -6.37 14.26
N LEU A 181 5.38 -5.29 13.74
CA LEU A 181 5.73 -4.70 12.47
C LEU A 181 6.05 -3.23 12.71
N SER A 182 7.05 -2.68 12.04
CA SER A 182 7.26 -1.24 12.01
C SER A 182 7.33 -0.74 10.58
N ILE A 183 6.86 0.47 10.34
CA ILE A 183 7.08 1.15 9.06
C ILE A 183 7.87 2.39 9.36
N VAL A 184 8.99 2.57 8.66
CA VAL A 184 9.86 3.74 8.80
C VAL A 184 10.04 4.36 7.43
N GLY A 185 10.03 5.69 7.35
CA GLY A 185 10.38 6.38 6.12
C GLY A 185 10.87 7.81 6.35
N ALA A 186 11.52 8.35 5.32
CA ALA A 186 12.05 9.71 5.28
C ALA A 186 12.16 10.20 3.83
N VAL A 187 12.20 11.52 3.65
CA VAL A 187 12.51 12.13 2.36
C VAL A 187 13.96 11.82 1.98
N THR A 188 14.15 11.26 0.79
CA THR A 188 15.46 10.86 0.24
C THR A 188 15.92 11.81 -0.85
N TRP A 189 15.00 12.43 -1.58
CA TRP A 189 15.33 13.34 -2.68
C TRP A 189 14.28 14.44 -2.85
N VAL A 190 14.71 15.62 -3.29
CA VAL A 190 13.83 16.77 -3.54
C VAL A 190 14.21 17.43 -4.86
N GLY A 191 13.20 17.70 -5.69
CA GLY A 191 13.29 18.52 -6.89
C GLY A 191 12.88 19.97 -6.62
N ARG A 192 12.17 20.60 -7.58
CA ARG A 192 11.62 21.95 -7.35
C ARG A 192 10.39 21.91 -6.45
N SER A 193 9.38 21.16 -6.87
CA SER A 193 8.06 21.06 -6.24
C SER A 193 7.65 19.61 -5.98
N SER A 194 8.60 18.69 -6.10
CA SER A 194 8.40 17.25 -5.95
C SER A 194 9.40 16.73 -4.93
N MET A 195 8.97 15.81 -4.09
CA MET A 195 9.84 15.10 -3.15
C MET A 195 9.63 13.61 -3.31
N GLU A 196 10.71 12.86 -3.18
CA GLU A 196 10.69 11.41 -3.10
C GLU A 196 11.06 10.99 -1.68
N MET A 197 10.36 9.98 -1.19
CA MET A 197 10.60 9.38 0.12
C MET A 197 10.57 7.87 0.00
N GLN A 198 11.51 7.23 0.70
CA GLN A 198 11.58 5.79 0.82
C GLN A 198 10.90 5.38 2.13
N LEU A 199 10.03 4.38 2.04
CA LEU A 199 9.40 3.72 3.16
C LEU A 199 9.82 2.26 3.17
N GLN A 200 10.14 1.76 4.36
CA GLN A 200 10.48 0.36 4.61
C GLN A 200 9.53 -0.20 5.65
N VAL A 201 8.99 -1.38 5.36
CA VAL A 201 8.24 -2.19 6.31
C VAL A 201 9.23 -3.18 6.92
N LEU A 202 9.44 -3.06 8.22
CA LEU A 202 10.39 -3.85 9.00
C LEU A 202 9.66 -4.83 9.90
N GLN A 203 10.16 -6.05 10.01
CA GLN A 203 9.69 -7.04 10.98
C GLN A 203 10.86 -7.93 11.38
N ILE A 204 11.35 -7.77 12.60
CA ILE A 204 12.45 -8.58 13.11
C ILE A 204 11.92 -10.01 13.27
N GLN A 205 12.53 -10.94 12.54
CA GLN A 205 12.41 -12.38 12.80
C GLN A 205 13.72 -12.81 13.45
N ASP A 206 13.78 -13.99 14.09
CA ASP A 206 14.81 -14.44 15.05
C ASP A 206 16.28 -14.48 14.55
N THR A 207 16.62 -13.85 13.42
CA THR A 207 17.98 -13.69 12.89
C THR A 207 18.59 -12.34 13.30
N ASN A 208 19.82 -12.37 13.83
CA ASN A 208 20.61 -11.19 14.26
C ASN A 208 21.03 -10.25 13.10
N ASN A 209 20.42 -10.34 11.91
CA ASN A 209 20.83 -9.60 10.72
C ASN A 209 19.82 -8.49 10.38
N SER A 210 20.25 -7.23 10.48
CA SER A 210 19.37 -6.06 10.31
C SER A 210 18.84 -5.89 8.88
N SER A 211 19.56 -6.37 7.87
CA SER A 211 19.15 -6.27 6.45
C SER A 211 18.01 -7.25 6.09
N GLU A 212 17.91 -8.39 6.78
CA GLU A 212 16.84 -9.38 6.61
C GLU A 212 15.51 -8.93 7.22
N SER A 213 15.53 -7.83 7.99
CA SER A 213 14.34 -7.29 8.62
C SER A 213 13.43 -6.52 7.66
N VAL A 214 13.83 -6.22 6.42
CA VAL A 214 12.97 -5.50 5.45
C VAL A 214 12.01 -6.47 4.76
N ALA A 215 10.71 -6.34 5.03
CA ALA A 215 9.67 -7.14 4.37
C ALA A 215 9.21 -6.55 3.04
N LEU A 216 9.15 -5.22 2.97
CA LEU A 216 8.64 -4.47 1.82
C LEU A 216 9.34 -3.12 1.79
N GLU A 217 9.64 -2.65 0.58
CA GLU A 217 10.20 -1.33 0.34
C GLU A 217 9.36 -0.61 -0.72
N ALA A 218 9.11 0.67 -0.52
CA ALA A 218 8.28 1.48 -1.41
C ALA A 218 8.81 2.91 -1.50
N ASN A 219 8.91 3.44 -2.72
CA ASN A 219 9.25 4.84 -2.95
C ASN A 219 8.01 5.63 -3.38
N PHE A 220 7.68 6.66 -2.61
CA PHE A 220 6.56 7.55 -2.89
C PHE A 220 7.08 8.88 -3.41
N THR A 221 6.49 9.39 -4.49
CA THR A 221 6.73 10.75 -4.98
C THR A 221 5.52 11.61 -4.67
N PHE A 222 5.73 12.66 -3.91
CA PHE A 222 4.73 13.69 -3.61
C PHE A 222 5.02 14.95 -4.40
N VAL A 223 3.97 15.69 -4.76
CA VAL A 223 4.08 17.02 -5.35
C VAL A 223 3.39 18.06 -4.49
N ALA A 224 4.03 19.21 -4.36
CA ALA A 224 3.49 20.39 -3.70
C ALA A 224 2.85 21.32 -4.71
N ARG A 225 1.61 21.70 -4.42
CA ARG A 225 0.86 22.71 -5.18
C ARG A 225 0.44 23.84 -4.25
N ASP A 226 0.46 25.06 -4.73
CA ASP A 226 -0.07 26.20 -4.01
C ASP A 226 -1.60 26.08 -3.92
N ALA A 227 -2.16 26.29 -2.73
CA ALA A 227 -3.57 26.06 -2.44
C ALA A 227 -4.50 27.07 -3.12
N GLN A 228 -4.02 28.29 -3.38
CA GLN A 228 -4.82 29.35 -4.00
C GLN A 228 -4.79 29.25 -5.54
N THR A 229 -3.60 29.04 -6.10
CA THR A 229 -3.37 29.06 -7.55
C THR A 229 -3.42 27.68 -8.20
N GLY A 230 -3.28 26.60 -7.42
CA GLY A 230 -3.18 25.22 -7.91
C GLY A 230 -1.88 24.89 -8.67
N LYS A 231 -0.95 25.85 -8.79
CA LYS A 231 0.33 25.71 -9.51
C LYS A 231 1.37 25.02 -8.65
N SER A 232 2.45 24.53 -9.27
CA SER A 232 3.57 23.90 -8.55
C SER A 232 4.21 24.89 -7.57
N ALA A 233 4.33 24.51 -6.29
CA ALA A 233 4.96 25.32 -5.26
C ALA A 233 6.37 24.78 -4.94
N PRO A 234 7.40 25.65 -4.79
CA PRO A 234 8.73 25.19 -4.44
C PRO A 234 8.80 24.71 -2.99
N ILE A 235 9.66 23.73 -2.71
CA ILE A 235 9.78 23.09 -1.37
C ILE A 235 11.21 23.06 -0.85
N ASN A 236 11.33 22.86 0.46
CA ASN A 236 12.58 22.74 1.20
C ASN A 236 13.48 21.66 0.60
N GLN A 237 14.73 22.00 0.29
CA GLN A 237 15.71 21.06 -0.26
C GLN A 237 16.13 20.03 0.80
N VAL A 238 16.45 18.82 0.36
CA VAL A 238 16.99 17.78 1.26
C VAL A 238 18.51 17.73 1.19
N VAL A 239 19.18 17.64 2.33
CA VAL A 239 20.64 17.51 2.44
C VAL A 239 20.96 16.21 3.16
N PRO A 240 21.34 15.15 2.43
CA PRO A 240 21.79 13.89 3.02
C PRO A 240 23.01 14.09 3.92
N GLU A 241 23.00 13.53 5.13
CA GLU A 241 24.09 13.67 6.10
C GLU A 241 24.95 12.40 6.13
N THR A 242 24.30 11.24 6.19
CA THR A 242 24.96 9.93 6.27
C THR A 242 25.31 9.35 4.90
N GLU A 243 26.26 8.42 4.84
CA GLU A 243 26.63 7.73 3.59
C GLU A 243 25.45 6.97 2.97
N HIS A 244 24.62 6.33 3.80
CA HIS A 244 23.41 5.66 3.32
C HIS A 244 22.40 6.65 2.72
N GLU A 245 22.19 7.81 3.34
CA GLU A 245 21.30 8.84 2.80
C GLU A 245 21.85 9.44 1.49
N LYS A 246 23.17 9.64 1.39
CA LYS A 246 23.81 10.11 0.14
C LYS A 246 23.63 9.10 -0.99
N PHE A 247 23.76 7.82 -0.68
CA PHE A 247 23.49 6.73 -1.62
C PHE A 247 22.04 6.76 -2.12
N LEU A 248 21.07 6.80 -1.21
CA LEU A 248 19.63 6.85 -1.55
C LEU A 248 19.29 8.10 -2.39
N TRP A 249 19.89 9.24 -2.06
CA TRP A 249 19.70 10.48 -2.81
C TRP A 249 20.19 10.35 -4.25
N LYS A 250 21.35 9.72 -4.45
CA LYS A 250 21.92 9.48 -5.78
C LYS A 250 21.05 8.53 -6.61
N GLU A 251 20.60 7.41 -6.02
CA GLU A 251 19.69 6.48 -6.68
C GLU A 251 18.37 7.15 -7.10
N ALA A 252 17.80 7.98 -6.23
CA ALA A 252 16.60 8.74 -6.53
C ALA A 252 16.82 9.78 -7.66
N GLU A 253 17.99 10.42 -7.69
CA GLU A 253 18.36 11.34 -8.76
C GLU A 253 18.50 10.62 -10.11
N GLU A 254 19.15 9.46 -10.13
CA GLU A 254 19.28 8.61 -11.31
C GLU A 254 17.92 8.13 -11.82
N ARG A 255 17.03 7.66 -10.93
CA ARG A 255 15.65 7.31 -11.28
C ARG A 255 14.90 8.49 -11.89
N ASN A 256 15.07 9.71 -11.35
CA ASN A 256 14.47 10.91 -11.93
C ASN A 256 15.04 11.26 -13.32
N LYS A 257 16.35 11.12 -13.52
CA LYS A 257 17.01 11.33 -14.83
C LYS A 257 16.49 10.35 -15.87
N LEU A 258 16.44 9.06 -15.54
CA LEU A 258 15.93 8.02 -16.42
C LEU A 258 14.46 8.25 -16.79
N ARG A 259 13.63 8.68 -15.83
CA ARG A 259 12.22 9.05 -16.09
C ARG A 259 12.10 10.19 -17.10
N LYS A 260 12.95 11.22 -17.00
CA LYS A 260 12.95 12.34 -17.96
C LYS A 260 13.38 11.89 -19.35
N GLN A 261 14.37 11.00 -19.44
CA GLN A 261 14.84 10.44 -20.71
C GLN A 261 13.76 9.58 -21.38
N LYS A 262 13.12 8.65 -20.64
CA LYS A 262 12.02 7.84 -21.15
C LYS A 262 10.82 8.65 -21.64
N ARG A 263 10.55 9.83 -21.05
CA ARG A 263 9.51 10.75 -21.54
C ARG A 263 9.91 11.47 -22.82
N ALA A 264 11.19 11.62 -23.09
CA ALA A 264 11.72 12.32 -24.27
C ALA A 264 11.94 11.38 -25.47
N GLN A 265 12.19 10.10 -25.22
CA GLN A 265 12.35 9.09 -26.26
C GLN A 265 10.98 8.52 -26.66
N GLY A 266 10.56 8.73 -27.91
CA GLY A 266 9.46 8.00 -28.53
C GLY A 266 9.92 6.60 -28.96
N LYS A 267 8.99 5.65 -29.11
CA LYS A 267 9.30 4.28 -29.58
C LYS A 267 9.90 4.30 -31.00
N GLU A 268 11.02 3.61 -31.19
CA GLU A 268 11.72 3.48 -32.48
C GLU A 268 10.96 2.56 -33.45
N GLU A 269 11.23 2.68 -34.76
CA GLU A 269 10.51 1.91 -35.80
C GLU A 269 10.85 0.41 -35.80
N HIS A 270 12.05 0.01 -35.38
CA HIS A 270 12.46 -1.40 -35.34
C HIS A 270 11.70 -2.19 -34.25
N GLU A 271 11.31 -1.54 -33.15
CA GLU A 271 10.47 -2.17 -32.12
C GLU A 271 9.07 -2.54 -32.65
N LYS A 272 8.54 -1.77 -33.60
CA LYS A 272 7.18 -1.98 -34.14
C LYS A 272 7.05 -3.30 -34.90
N LEU A 273 8.07 -3.72 -35.65
CA LEU A 273 8.02 -4.98 -36.42
C LEU A 273 8.07 -6.21 -35.49
N LYS A 274 8.95 -6.17 -34.49
CA LYS A 274 9.04 -7.22 -33.46
C LYS A 274 7.75 -7.31 -32.63
N ASP A 275 7.12 -6.17 -32.35
CA ASP A 275 5.83 -6.13 -31.67
C ASP A 275 4.71 -6.76 -32.52
N LEU A 276 4.74 -6.62 -33.85
CA LEU A 276 3.74 -7.26 -34.74
C LEU A 276 3.82 -8.78 -34.74
N GLU A 277 5.01 -9.36 -34.72
CA GLU A 277 5.19 -10.82 -34.62
C GLU A 277 4.63 -11.35 -33.29
N ARG A 278 5.06 -10.75 -32.16
CA ARG A 278 4.56 -11.08 -30.82
C ARG A 278 3.05 -10.89 -30.70
N LEU A 279 2.50 -9.85 -31.33
CA LEU A 279 1.07 -9.58 -31.35
C LEU A 279 0.31 -10.72 -32.05
N ASN A 280 0.80 -11.15 -33.22
CA ASN A 280 0.19 -12.25 -33.96
C ASN A 280 0.30 -13.58 -33.20
N GLU A 281 1.41 -13.84 -32.52
CA GLU A 281 1.59 -15.02 -31.66
C GLU A 281 0.55 -15.04 -30.52
N LEU A 282 0.41 -13.94 -29.78
CA LEU A 282 -0.55 -13.83 -28.69
C LEU A 282 -2.00 -13.96 -29.17
N LEU A 283 -2.32 -13.44 -30.35
CA LEU A 283 -3.65 -13.50 -30.93
C LEU A 283 -3.98 -14.86 -31.57
N ALA A 284 -2.99 -15.68 -31.92
CA ALA A 284 -3.22 -16.95 -32.60
C ALA A 284 -4.17 -17.85 -31.80
N GLU A 285 -3.91 -18.00 -30.50
CA GLU A 285 -4.77 -18.80 -29.61
C GLU A 285 -6.12 -18.10 -29.34
N GLY A 286 -6.11 -16.78 -29.14
CA GLY A 286 -7.34 -15.99 -28.99
C GLY A 286 -8.29 -16.10 -30.18
N ARG A 287 -7.77 -16.17 -31.41
CA ARG A 287 -8.57 -16.38 -32.64
C ARG A 287 -9.24 -17.75 -32.65
N VAL A 288 -8.57 -18.80 -32.16
CA VAL A 288 -9.21 -20.13 -32.01
C VAL A 288 -10.41 -20.05 -31.06
N PHE A 289 -10.29 -19.34 -29.94
CA PHE A 289 -11.42 -19.13 -29.03
C PHE A 289 -12.61 -18.40 -29.66
N LEU A 290 -12.35 -17.45 -30.56
CA LEU A 290 -13.40 -16.64 -31.20
C LEU A 290 -14.04 -17.37 -32.38
N ASP A 291 -13.24 -17.98 -33.26
CA ASP A 291 -13.69 -18.54 -34.52
C ASP A 291 -14.07 -20.02 -34.40
N MET A 292 -13.40 -20.76 -33.51
CA MET A 292 -13.53 -22.22 -33.35
C MET A 292 -13.57 -22.63 -31.86
N PRO A 293 -14.52 -22.13 -31.05
CA PRO A 293 -14.54 -22.31 -29.60
C PRO A 293 -14.56 -23.77 -29.14
N ALA A 294 -15.12 -24.68 -29.97
CA ALA A 294 -15.13 -26.12 -29.67
C ALA A 294 -13.72 -26.77 -29.73
N LEU A 295 -12.77 -26.14 -30.42
CA LEU A 295 -11.39 -26.61 -30.59
C LEU A 295 -10.39 -25.87 -29.70
N ALA A 296 -10.83 -24.88 -28.91
CA ALA A 296 -9.96 -24.11 -28.03
C ALA A 296 -9.37 -24.97 -26.90
N ASP A 297 -8.13 -24.66 -26.48
CA ASP A 297 -7.50 -25.36 -25.35
C ASP A 297 -8.31 -25.13 -24.06
N ARG A 298 -8.67 -26.22 -23.39
CA ARG A 298 -9.41 -26.19 -22.12
C ARG A 298 -8.60 -25.61 -20.96
N ASN A 299 -7.27 -25.56 -21.10
CA ASN A 299 -6.37 -24.95 -20.14
C ASN A 299 -6.17 -23.45 -20.38
N SER A 300 -6.87 -22.86 -21.36
CA SER A 300 -6.77 -21.44 -21.68
C SER A 300 -8.10 -20.73 -21.47
N ILE A 301 -8.05 -19.40 -21.34
CA ILE A 301 -9.24 -18.56 -21.21
C ILE A 301 -8.98 -17.16 -21.77
N LEU A 302 -10.01 -16.52 -22.33
CA LEU A 302 -9.89 -15.15 -22.84
C LEU A 302 -9.79 -14.15 -21.67
N ILE A 303 -8.98 -13.09 -21.84
CA ILE A 303 -8.84 -11.98 -20.88
C ILE A 303 -10.22 -11.44 -20.43
N LYS A 304 -11.14 -11.21 -21.37
CA LYS A 304 -12.48 -10.68 -21.07
C LYS A 304 -13.29 -11.54 -20.09
N ASP A 305 -13.06 -12.86 -20.10
CA ASP A 305 -13.80 -13.84 -19.30
C ASP A 305 -13.20 -13.99 -17.89
N THR A 306 -12.09 -13.32 -17.59
CA THR A 306 -11.48 -13.23 -16.25
C THR A 306 -11.89 -11.95 -15.50
N SER A 307 -12.86 -11.20 -16.01
CA SER A 307 -13.12 -9.85 -15.51
C SER A 307 -13.97 -9.80 -14.25
N HIS A 308 -13.61 -8.90 -13.33
CA HIS A 308 -14.38 -8.56 -12.14
C HIS A 308 -14.55 -7.04 -12.06
N GLU A 309 -15.71 -6.57 -11.62
CA GLU A 309 -15.99 -5.14 -11.47
C GLU A 309 -16.48 -4.84 -10.05
N ASN A 310 -16.09 -3.67 -9.54
CA ASN A 310 -16.61 -3.13 -8.29
C ASN A 310 -16.82 -1.62 -8.44
N SER A 311 -17.94 -1.11 -7.96
CA SER A 311 -18.29 0.30 -8.08
C SER A 311 -18.71 0.88 -6.73
N LEU A 312 -18.34 2.13 -6.48
CA LEU A 312 -18.66 2.83 -5.24
C LEU A 312 -18.76 4.34 -5.46
N ILE A 313 -19.58 4.98 -4.64
CA ILE A 313 -19.58 6.44 -4.51
C ILE A 313 -18.50 6.84 -3.52
N CYS A 314 -17.67 7.80 -3.91
CA CYS A 314 -16.60 8.34 -3.08
C CYS A 314 -17.21 9.15 -1.93
N GLN A 315 -17.07 8.67 -0.69
CA GLN A 315 -17.71 9.24 0.49
C GLN A 315 -16.81 10.27 1.19
N PRO A 316 -17.38 11.23 1.95
CA PRO A 316 -16.59 12.21 2.71
C PRO A 316 -15.58 11.61 3.67
N GLN A 317 -15.81 10.39 4.17
CA GLN A 317 -14.90 9.64 5.06
C GLN A 317 -13.68 9.09 4.31
N GLN A 318 -13.56 9.24 3.00
CA GLN A 318 -12.44 8.73 2.20
C GLN A 318 -11.51 9.86 1.73
N ARG A 319 -11.80 11.10 2.14
CA ARG A 319 -11.04 12.29 1.74
C ARG A 319 -9.74 12.42 2.52
N ASN A 320 -8.74 13.05 1.91
CA ASN A 320 -7.52 13.56 2.51
C ASN A 320 -7.77 14.94 3.17
N ILE A 321 -6.77 15.52 3.85
CA ILE A 321 -6.93 16.80 4.55
C ILE A 321 -7.32 17.95 3.61
N HIS A 322 -7.10 17.79 2.30
CA HIS A 322 -7.42 18.74 1.24
C HIS A 322 -8.78 18.45 0.56
N GLY A 323 -9.57 17.53 1.10
CA GLY A 323 -10.92 17.23 0.60
C GLY A 323 -11.01 16.30 -0.61
N ARG A 324 -9.88 15.74 -1.08
CA ARG A 324 -9.84 14.82 -2.23
C ARG A 324 -9.70 13.37 -1.79
N ILE A 325 -10.11 12.42 -2.62
CA ILE A 325 -9.94 11.01 -2.33
C ILE A 325 -8.45 10.65 -2.26
N PHE A 326 -8.15 9.90 -1.22
CA PHE A 326 -6.80 9.54 -0.84
C PHE A 326 -6.19 8.48 -1.78
N GLY A 327 -4.91 8.64 -2.16
CA GLY A 327 -4.23 7.72 -3.09
C GLY A 327 -4.16 6.29 -2.55
N GLY A 328 -3.87 6.16 -1.25
CA GLY A 328 -3.90 4.90 -0.51
C GLY A 328 -5.26 4.19 -0.56
N PHE A 329 -6.36 4.94 -0.55
CA PHE A 329 -7.69 4.36 -0.66
C PHE A 329 -7.92 3.73 -2.05
N LEU A 330 -7.51 4.43 -3.12
CA LEU A 330 -7.59 3.90 -4.48
C LEU A 330 -6.75 2.63 -4.64
N MET A 331 -5.51 2.64 -4.13
CA MET A 331 -4.62 1.48 -4.16
C MET A 331 -5.20 0.30 -3.39
N ARG A 332 -5.74 0.52 -2.19
CA ARG A 332 -6.40 -0.52 -1.41
C ARG A 332 -7.57 -1.13 -2.16
N LYS A 333 -8.45 -0.31 -2.74
CA LYS A 333 -9.63 -0.81 -3.46
C LYS A 333 -9.24 -1.56 -4.73
N ALA A 334 -8.24 -1.09 -5.45
CA ALA A 334 -7.68 -1.80 -6.58
C ALA A 334 -7.07 -3.16 -6.16
N PHE A 335 -6.30 -3.19 -5.08
CA PHE A 335 -5.72 -4.41 -4.52
C PHE A 335 -6.79 -5.41 -4.07
N GLU A 336 -7.80 -4.97 -3.32
CA GLU A 336 -8.89 -5.84 -2.84
C GLU A 336 -9.64 -6.50 -4.02
N LEU A 337 -9.86 -5.75 -5.11
CA LEU A 337 -10.45 -6.29 -6.33
C LEU A 337 -9.50 -7.24 -7.08
N ALA A 338 -8.23 -6.88 -7.22
CA ALA A 338 -7.23 -7.71 -7.89
C ALA A 338 -7.02 -9.04 -7.16
N PHE A 339 -6.94 -9.02 -5.83
CA PHE A 339 -6.84 -10.21 -4.99
C PHE A 339 -8.07 -11.10 -5.17
N SER A 340 -9.27 -10.52 -5.19
CA SER A 340 -10.52 -11.28 -5.42
C SER A 340 -10.53 -11.92 -6.80
N ASN A 341 -10.06 -11.20 -7.82
CA ASN A 341 -9.95 -11.73 -9.18
C ASN A 341 -8.93 -12.88 -9.26
N ALA A 342 -7.73 -12.68 -8.69
CA ALA A 342 -6.71 -13.72 -8.58
C ALA A 342 -7.25 -14.97 -7.87
N TYR A 343 -8.03 -14.78 -6.80
CA TYR A 343 -8.59 -15.88 -6.03
C TYR A 343 -9.62 -16.67 -6.83
N THR A 344 -10.58 -15.99 -7.47
CA THR A 344 -11.57 -16.64 -8.35
C THR A 344 -10.90 -17.34 -9.53
N PHE A 345 -9.86 -16.72 -10.10
CA PHE A 345 -9.15 -17.24 -11.25
C PHE A 345 -8.30 -18.48 -10.91
N ALA A 346 -7.54 -18.43 -9.82
CA ALA A 346 -6.66 -19.52 -9.39
C ALA A 346 -7.41 -20.66 -8.69
N GLY A 347 -8.57 -20.39 -8.09
CA GLY A 347 -9.32 -21.35 -7.28
C GLY A 347 -8.70 -21.65 -5.91
N VAL A 348 -7.61 -20.96 -5.54
CA VAL A 348 -6.88 -21.11 -4.28
C VAL A 348 -6.35 -19.76 -3.80
N SER A 349 -6.04 -19.64 -2.50
CA SER A 349 -5.58 -18.39 -1.88
C SER A 349 -4.35 -17.81 -2.62
N PRO A 350 -4.45 -16.60 -3.21
CA PRO A 350 -3.33 -15.96 -3.89
C PRO A 350 -2.30 -15.40 -2.93
N ARG A 351 -1.03 -15.51 -3.30
CA ARG A 351 0.10 -14.84 -2.66
C ARG A 351 0.45 -13.58 -3.46
N PHE A 352 0.42 -12.43 -2.82
CA PHE A 352 0.86 -11.18 -3.43
C PHE A 352 2.39 -11.15 -3.59
N LEU A 353 2.87 -10.75 -4.76
CA LEU A 353 4.29 -10.55 -5.03
C LEU A 353 4.63 -9.07 -5.17
N GLU A 354 3.88 -8.36 -6.01
CA GLU A 354 4.18 -6.96 -6.28
C GLU A 354 3.01 -6.18 -6.86
N VAL A 355 3.08 -4.87 -6.64
CA VAL A 355 2.30 -3.89 -7.38
C VAL A 355 3.28 -3.01 -8.14
N ASP A 356 2.96 -2.79 -9.39
CA ASP A 356 3.80 -2.04 -10.29
C ASP A 356 3.71 -0.53 -10.08
N ARG A 357 4.49 0.25 -10.83
CA ARG A 357 4.47 1.72 -10.67
C ARG A 357 3.06 2.25 -10.92
N VAL A 358 2.58 3.07 -9.99
CA VAL A 358 1.29 3.76 -10.08
C VAL A 358 1.53 5.26 -10.23
N ASP A 359 1.00 5.87 -11.29
CA ASP A 359 0.99 7.33 -11.46
C ASP A 359 -0.44 7.88 -11.23
N PHE A 360 -0.57 8.89 -10.38
CA PHE A 360 -1.83 9.56 -10.04
C PHE A 360 -1.97 10.84 -10.88
N ILE A 361 -2.49 10.67 -12.09
CA ILE A 361 -2.57 11.74 -13.09
C ILE A 361 -3.74 12.69 -12.80
N LYS A 362 -4.91 12.12 -12.48
CA LYS A 362 -6.15 12.87 -12.25
C LYS A 362 -6.60 12.72 -10.80
N PRO A 363 -6.99 13.83 -10.13
CA PRO A 363 -7.59 13.74 -8.80
C PRO A 363 -8.94 13.01 -8.87
N VAL A 364 -9.29 12.36 -7.76
CA VAL A 364 -10.63 11.81 -7.53
C VAL A 364 -11.22 12.57 -6.35
N ASP A 365 -12.44 13.05 -6.49
CA ASP A 365 -13.09 13.90 -5.49
C ASP A 365 -14.24 13.17 -4.78
N VAL A 366 -14.61 13.66 -3.61
CA VAL A 366 -15.81 13.20 -2.89
C VAL A 366 -17.03 13.41 -3.79
N GLY A 367 -17.91 12.42 -3.83
CA GLY A 367 -19.09 12.38 -4.69
C GLY A 367 -18.84 11.76 -6.06
N ASN A 368 -17.59 11.57 -6.50
CA ASN A 368 -17.30 10.85 -7.75
C ASN A 368 -17.81 9.41 -7.70
N PHE A 369 -18.44 8.96 -8.80
CA PHE A 369 -18.78 7.55 -8.99
C PHE A 369 -17.58 6.80 -9.56
N LEU A 370 -16.99 5.95 -8.73
CA LEU A 370 -15.75 5.25 -9.03
C LEU A 370 -16.04 3.80 -9.38
N ARG A 371 -15.61 3.37 -10.58
CA ARG A 371 -15.74 2.00 -11.07
C ARG A 371 -14.37 1.39 -11.32
N PHE A 372 -14.06 0.33 -10.60
CA PHE A 372 -12.87 -0.49 -10.84
C PHE A 372 -13.23 -1.68 -11.72
N LYS A 373 -12.39 -1.94 -12.72
CA LYS A 373 -12.47 -3.13 -13.56
C LYS A 373 -11.16 -3.88 -13.51
N SER A 374 -11.19 -5.11 -13.00
CA SER A 374 -10.05 -6.01 -12.93
C SER A 374 -10.11 -7.07 -14.01
N ARG A 375 -8.96 -7.45 -14.58
CA ARG A 375 -8.78 -8.52 -15.56
C ARG A 375 -7.43 -9.18 -15.35
N VAL A 376 -7.35 -10.51 -15.49
CA VAL A 376 -6.06 -11.19 -15.65
C VAL A 376 -5.60 -10.92 -17.07
N LEU A 377 -4.39 -10.37 -17.25
CA LEU A 377 -3.84 -10.03 -18.56
C LEU A 377 -3.14 -11.23 -19.20
N TYR A 378 -2.27 -11.87 -18.45
CA TYR A 378 -1.54 -13.06 -18.86
C TYR A 378 -1.06 -13.81 -17.63
N THR A 379 -0.61 -15.03 -17.86
CA THR A 379 -0.05 -15.90 -16.83
C THR A 379 1.26 -16.49 -17.31
N GLU A 380 2.20 -16.69 -16.39
CA GLU A 380 3.45 -17.40 -16.67
C GLU A 380 3.41 -18.74 -15.93
N ALA A 381 2.74 -19.71 -16.56
CA ALA A 381 2.44 -21.01 -15.96
C ALA A 381 3.33 -22.15 -16.48
N THR A 382 4.06 -21.95 -17.58
CA THR A 382 4.54 -23.05 -18.43
C THR A 382 5.69 -23.86 -17.84
N SER A 383 6.44 -23.35 -16.84
CA SER A 383 7.64 -24.04 -16.33
C SER A 383 8.00 -23.84 -14.84
N SER A 384 7.18 -23.12 -14.06
CA SER A 384 7.57 -22.68 -12.71
C SER A 384 6.79 -23.39 -11.60
N ALA A 385 7.48 -23.75 -10.51
CA ALA A 385 6.85 -24.13 -9.24
C ALA A 385 6.03 -22.99 -8.63
N GLU A 386 6.23 -21.76 -9.11
CA GLU A 386 5.52 -20.54 -8.73
C GLU A 386 4.98 -19.87 -9.99
N PRO A 387 3.73 -20.19 -10.42
CA PRO A 387 3.13 -19.53 -11.58
C PRO A 387 2.85 -18.06 -11.26
N LEU A 388 2.99 -17.19 -12.25
CA LEU A 388 2.67 -15.76 -12.11
C LEU A 388 1.30 -15.47 -12.74
N ILE A 389 0.52 -14.65 -12.05
CA ILE A 389 -0.81 -14.18 -12.46
C ILE A 389 -0.75 -12.65 -12.49
N ASN A 390 -0.68 -12.07 -13.69
CA ASN A 390 -0.54 -10.64 -13.89
C ASN A 390 -1.92 -10.02 -14.14
N ILE A 391 -2.32 -9.10 -13.26
CA ILE A 391 -3.68 -8.53 -13.19
C ILE A 391 -3.64 -7.03 -13.41
N GLU A 392 -4.43 -6.55 -14.36
CA GLU A 392 -4.75 -5.12 -14.53
C GLU A 392 -5.99 -4.77 -13.70
N VAL A 393 -5.96 -3.62 -13.04
CA VAL A 393 -7.15 -2.95 -12.51
C VAL A 393 -7.23 -1.53 -13.03
N VAL A 394 -8.32 -1.19 -13.72
CA VAL A 394 -8.56 0.17 -14.24
C VAL A 394 -9.64 0.85 -13.42
N ALA A 395 -9.30 1.99 -12.82
CA ALA A 395 -10.23 2.85 -12.10
C ALA A 395 -10.79 3.92 -13.04
N HIS A 396 -12.11 3.96 -13.18
CA HIS A 396 -12.84 4.96 -13.94
C HIS A 396 -13.61 5.88 -13.01
N VAL A 397 -13.52 7.18 -13.25
CA VAL A 397 -14.42 8.18 -12.66
C VAL A 397 -15.51 8.47 -13.67
N THR A 398 -16.75 8.20 -13.29
CA THR A 398 -17.93 8.42 -14.12
C THR A 398 -18.78 9.53 -13.53
N SER A 399 -19.27 10.44 -14.38
CA SER A 399 -20.19 11.51 -14.01
C SER A 399 -21.44 11.41 -14.91
N PRO A 400 -22.50 10.70 -14.46
CA PRO A 400 -23.70 10.47 -15.27
C PRO A 400 -24.36 11.75 -15.77
N GLU A 401 -24.39 12.80 -14.96
CA GLU A 401 -24.98 14.11 -15.27
C GLU A 401 -24.26 14.80 -16.42
N LEU A 402 -22.93 14.61 -16.49
CA LEU A 402 -22.07 15.13 -17.56
C LEU A 402 -21.91 14.15 -18.72
N ARG A 403 -22.49 12.94 -18.61
CA ARG A 403 -22.32 11.82 -19.56
C ARG A 403 -20.85 11.53 -19.87
N SER A 404 -19.98 11.67 -18.87
CA SER A 404 -18.54 11.46 -19.00
C SER A 404 -18.06 10.27 -18.20
N SER A 405 -17.03 9.59 -18.70
CA SER A 405 -16.33 8.53 -17.99
C SER A 405 -14.87 8.53 -18.40
N GLU A 406 -13.99 8.68 -17.44
CA GLU A 406 -12.55 8.84 -17.68
C GLU A 406 -11.73 7.87 -16.84
N VAL A 407 -10.64 7.35 -17.39
CA VAL A 407 -9.67 6.59 -16.61
C VAL A 407 -8.94 7.55 -15.68
N SER A 408 -9.01 7.25 -14.37
CA SER A 408 -8.28 7.98 -13.35
C SER A 408 -6.93 7.32 -13.07
N ASN A 409 -6.91 5.99 -12.90
CA ASN A 409 -5.70 5.23 -12.61
C ASN A 409 -5.74 3.83 -13.25
N ARG A 410 -4.55 3.28 -13.51
CA ARG A 410 -4.34 1.87 -13.81
C ARG A 410 -3.38 1.30 -12.78
N PHE A 411 -3.65 0.09 -12.34
CA PHE A 411 -2.83 -0.65 -11.38
C PHE A 411 -2.51 -2.01 -12.00
N TYR A 412 -1.27 -2.44 -11.86
CA TYR A 412 -0.82 -3.76 -12.28
C TYR A 412 -0.33 -4.51 -11.05
N PHE A 413 -0.87 -5.69 -10.82
CA PHE A 413 -0.53 -6.53 -9.68
C PHE A 413 -0.07 -7.90 -10.17
N THR A 414 0.98 -8.42 -9.55
CA THR A 414 1.43 -9.78 -9.80
C THR A 414 1.17 -10.61 -8.56
N PHE A 415 0.43 -11.70 -8.76
CA PHE A 415 0.16 -12.71 -7.75
C PHE A 415 0.80 -14.03 -8.16
N SER A 416 0.99 -14.90 -7.18
CA SER A 416 1.30 -16.31 -7.37
C SER A 416 0.41 -17.15 -6.46
N VAL A 417 0.60 -18.45 -6.46
CA VAL A 417 -0.03 -19.37 -5.51
C VAL A 417 1.04 -20.01 -4.64
N ARG A 418 0.63 -20.58 -3.51
CA ARG A 418 1.58 -21.27 -2.63
C ARG A 418 2.07 -22.57 -3.31
N PRO A 419 3.36 -22.93 -3.22
CA PRO A 419 3.89 -24.16 -3.82
C PRO A 419 3.15 -25.42 -3.36
N GLU A 420 2.63 -25.44 -2.14
CA GLU A 420 1.83 -26.54 -1.60
C GLU A 420 0.56 -26.77 -2.43
N ALA A 421 -0.10 -25.70 -2.86
CA ALA A 421 -1.31 -25.80 -3.68
C ALA A 421 -1.02 -26.36 -5.08
N MET A 422 0.20 -26.17 -5.60
CA MET A 422 0.63 -26.73 -6.89
C MET A 422 0.90 -28.23 -6.82
N LYS A 423 1.24 -28.77 -5.64
CA LYS A 423 1.49 -30.21 -5.45
C LYS A 423 0.23 -31.05 -5.61
N ASP A 424 -0.95 -30.47 -5.42
CA ASP A 424 -2.24 -31.15 -5.53
C ASP A 424 -2.77 -31.23 -6.98
N GLY A 425 -1.90 -31.03 -7.98
CA GLY A 425 -2.26 -31.10 -9.39
C GLY A 425 -3.01 -29.86 -9.91
N LEU A 426 -3.02 -28.76 -9.15
CA LEU A 426 -3.56 -27.48 -9.58
C LEU A 426 -2.80 -26.98 -10.83
N LYS A 427 -3.55 -26.58 -11.85
CA LYS A 427 -3.02 -25.95 -13.06
C LYS A 427 -3.62 -24.57 -13.23
N ILE A 428 -2.77 -23.56 -13.23
CA ILE A 428 -3.18 -22.19 -13.57
C ILE A 428 -3.40 -22.13 -15.08
N ARG A 429 -4.56 -21.63 -15.49
CA ARG A 429 -4.92 -21.54 -16.90
C ARG A 429 -4.07 -20.48 -17.60
N ASN A 430 -3.75 -20.71 -18.87
CA ASN A 430 -3.19 -19.68 -19.72
C ASN A 430 -4.25 -18.60 -20.01
N VAL A 431 -3.85 -17.35 -20.11
CA VAL A 431 -4.76 -16.24 -20.40
C VAL A 431 -4.35 -15.58 -21.71
N VAL A 432 -5.30 -15.50 -22.63
CA VAL A 432 -5.04 -15.05 -24.00
C VAL A 432 -5.91 -13.86 -24.40
N PRO A 433 -5.36 -12.90 -25.18
CA PRO A 433 -6.11 -11.75 -25.64
C PRO A 433 -7.08 -12.10 -26.76
N ALA A 434 -8.26 -11.48 -26.74
CA ALA A 434 -9.24 -11.59 -27.81
C ALA A 434 -9.09 -10.48 -28.86
N THR A 435 -8.48 -9.34 -28.51
CA THR A 435 -8.33 -8.18 -29.41
C THR A 435 -6.89 -7.69 -29.47
N GLU A 436 -6.56 -6.96 -30.54
CA GLU A 436 -5.23 -6.36 -30.67
C GLU A 436 -4.90 -5.39 -29.53
N GLU A 437 -5.88 -4.66 -29.01
CA GLU A 437 -5.69 -3.74 -27.88
C GLU A 437 -5.36 -4.48 -26.59
N GLU A 438 -5.91 -5.69 -26.40
CA GLU A 438 -5.57 -6.55 -25.28
C GLU A 438 -4.16 -7.12 -25.47
N ALA A 439 -3.83 -7.62 -26.67
CA ALA A 439 -2.52 -8.18 -26.97
C ALA A 439 -1.40 -7.12 -26.86
N ARG A 440 -1.62 -5.88 -27.33
CA ARG A 440 -0.68 -4.75 -27.14
C ARG A 440 -0.46 -4.44 -25.67
N ARG A 441 -1.52 -4.48 -24.84
CA ARG A 441 -1.41 -4.28 -23.39
C ARG A 441 -0.61 -5.39 -22.71
N VAL A 442 -0.77 -6.64 -23.14
CA VAL A 442 0.05 -7.76 -22.67
C VAL A 442 1.52 -7.53 -23.01
N ILE A 443 1.84 -7.18 -24.27
CA ILE A 443 3.21 -6.89 -24.71
C ILE A 443 3.85 -5.75 -23.91
N GLU A 444 3.15 -4.62 -23.81
CA GLU A 444 3.60 -3.46 -23.04
C GLU A 444 3.93 -3.84 -21.60
N ARG A 445 3.09 -4.70 -21.00
CA ARG A 445 3.27 -5.16 -19.64
C ARG A 445 4.47 -6.10 -19.49
N MET A 446 4.60 -7.09 -20.37
CA MET A 446 5.74 -8.01 -20.37
C MET A 446 7.07 -7.27 -20.56
N ASP A 447 7.08 -6.18 -21.33
CA ASP A 447 8.29 -5.37 -21.56
C ASP A 447 8.60 -4.43 -20.40
N ALA A 448 7.58 -3.92 -19.70
CA ALA A 448 7.75 -3.14 -18.48
C ALA A 448 8.33 -3.97 -17.32
N GLU A 449 8.06 -5.29 -17.29
CA GLU A 449 8.55 -6.21 -16.26
C GLU A 449 9.99 -6.65 -16.45
N ARG A 450 10.55 -6.55 -17.67
CA ARG A 450 11.95 -6.93 -17.90
C ARG A 450 12.87 -6.00 -17.12
N PRO A 451 13.81 -6.54 -16.32
CA PRO A 451 14.85 -5.72 -15.74
C PRO A 451 15.57 -4.99 -16.87
N ILE A 452 15.73 -3.67 -16.73
CA ILE A 452 16.61 -2.91 -17.61
C ILE A 452 17.99 -3.51 -17.38
N SER A 453 18.45 -4.34 -18.31
CA SER A 453 19.85 -4.74 -18.37
C SER A 453 20.63 -3.44 -18.52
N LEU A 454 21.26 -2.99 -17.44
CA LEU A 454 22.25 -1.94 -17.53
C LEU A 454 23.35 -2.47 -18.46
N PRO A 455 23.72 -1.73 -19.52
CA PRO A 455 24.78 -2.15 -20.44
C PRO A 455 26.14 -2.31 -19.75
#